data_AF-B4IW45-F1
#
_entry.id   AF-B4IW45-F1
#
_cell.length_a   1.000
_cell.length_b   1.000
_cell.length_c   1.000
_cell.angle_alpha   90.00
_cell.angle_beta   90.00
_cell.angle_gamma   90.00
#
_symmetry.space_group_name_H-M   'P 1'
#
loop_
_entity.id
_entity.type
_entity.pdbx_description
1 polymer ?
#
loop_
_entity_poly.entity_id
_entity_poly.type
_entity_poly.pdbx_seq_one_letter_code
_entity_poly.pdbx_strand_id
1 'polypeptide(L)'
;GLSCRRGAFRRIDTCMTLTFQKEVADRICAPVGGEQRCRLSVMSQVWTEPVMKFTIPGKAFVPKPQVDVGVVKLIPLKRPKTQLPFPLVERVVRHIFSMRQKYCRRGFGTLLPPEDREDVTQKLFQRAEVQDTLRSFELTVEQCLRLAEVYSEHLVTRPEVAAYDYRAPKNAEVL
;
A
#
# COMPACT_ATOMS: atom_id res chain seq x y z
N GLY A 1 -0.29 -13.54 10.76
CA GLY A 1 -1.11 -12.72 9.85
C GLY A 1 -1.17 -13.36 8.48
N LEU A 2 -2.10 -12.90 7.63
CA LEU A 2 -2.34 -13.44 6.30
C LEU A 2 -1.07 -13.46 5.42
N SER A 3 -0.26 -12.40 5.47
CA SER A 3 1.00 -12.27 4.72
C SER A 3 2.01 -13.39 5.00
N CYS A 4 2.08 -13.89 6.25
CA CYS A 4 2.99 -14.96 6.65
C CYS A 4 2.29 -16.33 6.78
N ARG A 5 1.01 -16.45 6.39
CA ARG A 5 0.18 -17.66 6.56
C ARG A 5 0.22 -18.27 7.98
N ARG A 6 0.18 -17.43 9.01
CA ARG A 6 0.18 -17.85 10.43
C ARG A 6 -1.20 -17.73 11.07
N GLY A 7 -1.48 -18.57 12.06
CA GLY A 7 -2.73 -18.55 12.84
C GLY A 7 -3.92 -19.10 12.06
N ALA A 8 -5.06 -18.40 12.11
CA ALA A 8 -6.29 -18.76 11.37
C ALA A 8 -6.08 -18.87 9.84
N PHE A 9 -5.00 -18.32 9.30
CA PHE A 9 -4.65 -18.31 7.88
C PHE A 9 -3.65 -19.40 7.47
N ARG A 10 -3.45 -20.45 8.29
CA ARG A 10 -2.72 -21.65 7.85
C ARG A 10 -3.46 -22.34 6.71
N ARG A 11 -4.79 -22.35 6.77
CA ARG A 11 -5.64 -22.77 5.65
C ARG A 11 -5.73 -21.65 4.63
N ILE A 12 -5.58 -22.02 3.36
CA ILE A 12 -5.52 -21.10 2.22
C ILE A 12 -6.87 -20.45 1.88
N ASP A 13 -7.97 -21.01 2.37
CA ASP A 13 -9.35 -20.67 2.05
C ASP A 13 -10.08 -19.90 3.16
N THR A 14 -9.43 -19.63 4.30
CA THR A 14 -10.05 -18.92 5.43
C THR A 14 -10.42 -17.48 5.05
N CYS A 15 -11.67 -17.26 4.67
CA CYS A 15 -12.21 -15.93 4.42
C CYS A 15 -12.54 -15.19 5.72
N MET A 16 -12.50 -13.87 5.68
CA MET A 16 -13.02 -13.02 6.76
C MET A 16 -14.19 -12.20 6.24
N THR A 17 -15.25 -12.05 7.04
CA THR A 17 -16.30 -11.06 6.81
C THR A 17 -16.28 -10.11 8.00
N LEU A 18 -15.93 -8.85 7.75
CA LEU A 18 -15.69 -7.85 8.79
C LEU A 18 -16.54 -6.61 8.52
N THR A 19 -16.87 -5.91 9.58
CA THR A 19 -17.55 -4.62 9.53
C THR A 19 -16.54 -3.50 9.74
N PHE A 20 -16.67 -2.43 8.96
CA PHE A 20 -15.87 -1.21 9.09
C PHE A 20 -16.79 0.01 8.99
N GLN A 21 -16.33 1.17 9.46
CA GLN A 21 -16.95 2.43 9.05
C GLN A 21 -17.00 2.50 7.51
N LYS A 22 -18.10 2.98 6.94
CA LYS A 22 -18.37 2.93 5.50
C LYS A 22 -17.20 3.44 4.66
N GLU A 23 -16.63 4.60 4.99
CA GLU A 23 -15.49 5.17 4.26
C GLU A 23 -14.27 4.24 4.24
N VAL A 24 -13.99 3.54 5.35
CA VAL A 24 -12.89 2.58 5.44
C VAL A 24 -13.18 1.36 4.56
N ALA A 25 -14.41 0.87 4.56
CA ALA A 25 -14.83 -0.23 3.68
C ALA A 25 -14.71 0.15 2.20
N ASP A 26 -15.13 1.36 1.83
CA ASP A 26 -15.02 1.91 0.48
C ASP A 26 -13.54 2.01 0.06
N ARG A 27 -12.66 2.51 0.95
CA ARG A 27 -11.22 2.55 0.73
C ARG A 27 -10.61 1.16 0.56
N ILE A 28 -10.98 0.16 1.36
CA ILE A 28 -10.46 -1.21 1.24
C ILE A 28 -10.80 -1.80 -0.15
N CYS A 29 -12.01 -1.54 -0.64
CA CYS A 29 -12.51 -2.11 -1.90
C CYS A 29 -12.23 -1.23 -3.13
N ALA A 30 -11.62 -0.05 -2.94
CA ALA A 30 -11.47 0.93 -4.01
C ALA A 30 -10.64 0.37 -5.19
N PRO A 31 -11.16 0.46 -6.43
CA PRO A 31 -10.45 0.01 -7.63
C PRO A 31 -9.35 0.99 -8.02
N VAL A 32 -8.51 0.58 -8.97
CA VAL A 32 -7.51 1.45 -9.61
C VAL A 32 -8.22 2.65 -10.25
N GLY A 33 -7.65 3.85 -10.11
CA GLY A 33 -8.28 5.10 -10.57
C GLY A 33 -9.42 5.61 -9.69
N GLY A 34 -9.91 4.80 -8.74
CA GLY A 34 -11.05 5.15 -7.90
C GLY A 34 -10.76 6.32 -6.95
N GLU A 35 -11.80 7.10 -6.63
CA GLU A 35 -11.66 8.27 -5.75
C GLU A 35 -11.12 7.88 -4.36
N GLN A 36 -11.66 6.83 -3.76
CA GLN A 36 -11.25 6.34 -2.44
C GLN A 36 -9.96 5.49 -2.46
N ARG A 37 -9.32 5.34 -3.63
CA ARG A 37 -8.10 4.55 -3.79
C ARG A 37 -6.97 5.15 -2.96
N CYS A 38 -6.42 4.34 -2.07
CA CYS A 38 -5.34 4.74 -1.16
C CYS A 38 -4.43 3.55 -0.82
N ARG A 39 -3.45 3.79 0.07
CA ARG A 39 -2.55 2.75 0.59
C ARG A 39 -3.30 1.50 1.06
N LEU A 40 -4.40 1.69 1.81
CA LEU A 40 -5.16 0.57 2.37
C LEU A 40 -5.74 -0.33 1.28
N SER A 41 -6.20 0.25 0.17
CA SER A 41 -6.72 -0.47 -0.99
C SER A 41 -5.66 -1.36 -1.64
N VAL A 42 -4.43 -0.86 -1.82
CA VAL A 42 -3.34 -1.65 -2.38
C VAL A 42 -2.96 -2.77 -1.43
N MET A 43 -2.77 -2.45 -0.15
CA MET A 43 -2.32 -3.42 0.85
C MET A 43 -3.33 -4.55 1.07
N SER A 44 -4.64 -4.29 1.03
CA SER A 44 -5.66 -5.36 1.09
C SER A 44 -5.60 -6.25 -0.15
N GLN A 45 -5.46 -5.65 -1.33
CA GLN A 45 -5.54 -6.33 -2.62
C GLN A 45 -4.28 -7.13 -3.02
N VAL A 46 -3.16 -6.97 -2.31
CA VAL A 46 -1.95 -7.80 -2.51
C VAL A 46 -2.18 -9.24 -2.07
N TRP A 47 -2.91 -9.46 -0.97
CA TRP A 47 -3.12 -10.79 -0.38
C TRP A 47 -4.57 -11.26 -0.43
N THR A 48 -5.52 -10.38 -0.72
CA THR A 48 -6.95 -10.71 -0.76
C THR A 48 -7.63 -10.13 -1.98
N GLU A 49 -8.82 -10.66 -2.27
CA GLU A 49 -9.84 -10.01 -3.08
C GLU A 49 -10.90 -9.45 -2.12
N PRO A 50 -10.84 -8.14 -1.79
CA PRO A 50 -11.84 -7.50 -0.95
C PRO A 50 -13.13 -7.26 -1.74
N VAL A 51 -14.27 -7.65 -1.16
CA VAL A 51 -15.59 -7.47 -1.76
C VAL A 51 -16.52 -6.78 -0.77
N MET A 52 -17.01 -5.59 -1.13
CA MET A 52 -18.11 -4.94 -0.43
C MET A 52 -19.37 -5.79 -0.60
N LYS A 53 -19.96 -6.26 0.50
CA LYS A 53 -21.19 -7.06 0.46
C LYS A 53 -22.43 -6.20 0.52
N PHE A 54 -22.50 -5.35 1.53
CA PHE A 54 -23.59 -4.38 1.71
C PHE A 54 -23.21 -3.36 2.78
N THR A 55 -24.01 -2.30 2.89
CA THR A 55 -23.90 -1.28 3.93
C THR A 55 -25.06 -1.42 4.91
N ILE A 56 -24.76 -1.32 6.21
CA ILE A 56 -25.74 -1.28 7.29
C ILE A 56 -25.91 0.17 7.72
N PRO A 57 -27.13 0.72 7.69
CA PRO A 57 -27.40 2.06 8.20
C PRO A 57 -27.00 2.21 9.66
N GLY A 58 -26.35 3.31 10.03
CA GLY A 58 -25.90 3.55 11.42
C GLY A 58 -27.05 3.48 12.43
N LYS A 59 -28.28 3.84 12.02
CA LYS A 59 -29.49 3.72 12.85
C LYS A 59 -29.82 2.30 13.33
N ALA A 60 -29.21 1.26 12.76
CA ALA A 60 -29.42 -0.13 13.15
C ALA A 60 -28.57 -0.57 14.37
N PHE A 61 -27.67 0.28 14.87
CA PHE A 61 -26.78 -0.03 15.99
C PHE A 61 -27.19 0.69 17.27
N VAL A 62 -26.84 0.11 18.42
CA VAL A 62 -27.03 0.70 19.77
C VAL A 62 -25.70 0.61 20.54
N PRO A 63 -25.11 1.74 20.98
CA PRO A 63 -25.51 3.12 20.67
C PRO A 63 -25.33 3.46 19.18
N LYS A 64 -26.12 4.41 18.67
CA LYS A 64 -26.09 4.80 17.26
C LYS A 64 -24.75 5.49 16.91
N PRO A 65 -23.95 4.96 15.96
CA PRO A 65 -22.77 5.63 15.45
C PRO A 65 -23.13 6.82 14.54
N GLN A 66 -22.16 7.70 14.31
CA GLN A 66 -22.31 8.88 13.43
C GLN A 66 -22.29 8.53 11.93
N VAL A 67 -21.77 7.36 11.57
CA VAL A 67 -21.57 6.92 10.18
C VAL A 67 -22.15 5.54 9.96
N ASP A 68 -22.47 5.23 8.71
CA ASP A 68 -22.88 3.89 8.30
C ASP A 68 -21.71 2.90 8.37
N VAL A 69 -22.05 1.62 8.35
CA VAL A 69 -21.09 0.51 8.46
C VAL A 69 -21.08 -0.30 7.18
N GLY A 70 -19.90 -0.48 6.58
CA GLY A 70 -19.71 -1.37 5.43
C GLY A 70 -19.34 -2.78 5.88
N VAL A 71 -19.96 -3.79 5.26
CA VAL A 71 -19.61 -5.21 5.44
C VAL A 71 -18.72 -5.64 4.29
N VAL A 72 -17.47 -6.00 4.60
CA VAL A 72 -16.46 -6.40 3.60
C VAL A 72 -16.09 -7.86 3.81
N LYS A 73 -16.15 -8.65 2.74
CA LYS A 73 -15.58 -9.99 2.68
C LYS A 73 -14.16 -9.90 2.12
N LEU A 74 -13.17 -10.34 2.89
CA LEU A 74 -11.78 -10.47 2.47
C LEU A 74 -11.53 -11.94 2.10
N ILE A 75 -11.36 -12.20 0.81
CA ILE A 75 -11.12 -13.55 0.28
C ILE A 75 -9.62 -13.70 0.04
N PRO A 76 -8.90 -14.57 0.77
CA PRO A 76 -7.48 -14.80 0.50
C PRO A 76 -7.23 -15.24 -0.93
N LEU A 77 -6.21 -14.68 -1.57
CA LEU A 77 -5.76 -15.17 -2.85
C LEU A 77 -5.08 -16.53 -2.66
N LYS A 78 -5.34 -17.47 -3.59
CA LYS A 78 -4.70 -18.80 -3.58
C LYS A 78 -3.17 -18.65 -3.57
N ARG A 79 -2.65 -17.79 -4.43
CA ARG A 79 -1.24 -17.38 -4.44
C ARG A 79 -1.16 -15.89 -4.14
N PRO A 80 -0.33 -15.46 -3.17
CA PRO A 80 -0.11 -14.03 -2.95
C PRO A 80 0.51 -13.42 -4.21
N LYS A 81 0.22 -12.14 -4.48
CA LYS A 81 0.75 -11.45 -5.67
C LYS A 81 2.26 -11.19 -5.61
N THR A 82 2.89 -11.43 -4.47
CA THR A 82 4.32 -11.21 -4.24
C THR A 82 4.86 -12.15 -3.17
N GLN A 83 6.17 -12.40 -3.23
CA GLN A 83 6.95 -13.09 -2.19
C GLN A 83 7.72 -12.10 -1.30
N LEU A 84 7.64 -10.80 -1.59
CA LEU A 84 8.32 -9.78 -0.81
C LEU A 84 7.81 -9.74 0.64
N PRO A 85 8.68 -9.42 1.61
CA PRO A 85 8.26 -9.24 2.99
C PRO A 85 7.24 -8.11 3.11
N PHE A 86 6.20 -8.31 3.93
CA PHE A 86 5.17 -7.30 4.19
C PHE A 86 5.75 -5.92 4.55
N PRO A 87 6.75 -5.79 5.45
CA PRO A 87 7.29 -4.46 5.82
C PRO A 87 7.91 -3.70 4.64
N LEU A 88 8.50 -4.42 3.68
CA LEU A 88 9.08 -3.80 2.48
C LEU A 88 7.97 -3.26 1.57
N VAL A 89 6.96 -4.08 1.28
CA VAL A 89 5.80 -3.68 0.45
C VAL A 89 5.08 -2.50 1.10
N GLU A 90 4.83 -2.59 2.41
CA GLU A 90 4.16 -1.54 3.18
C GLU A 90 4.97 -0.24 3.16
N ARG A 91 6.29 -0.32 3.28
CA ARG A 91 7.19 0.84 3.16
C ARG A 91 7.06 1.48 1.78
N VAL A 92 7.25 0.73 0.71
CA VAL A 92 7.20 1.27 -0.65
C VAL A 92 5.83 1.90 -0.97
N VAL A 93 4.74 1.18 -0.70
CA VAL A 93 3.37 1.68 -0.96
C VAL A 93 3.06 2.91 -0.09
N ARG A 94 3.53 2.97 1.17
CA ARG A 94 3.36 4.16 2.02
C ARG A 94 3.98 5.41 1.37
N HIS A 95 5.19 5.29 0.84
CA HIS A 95 5.88 6.41 0.20
C HIS A 95 5.21 6.81 -1.13
N ILE A 96 4.83 5.85 -1.96
CA ILE A 96 4.06 6.09 -3.21
C ILE A 96 2.79 6.90 -2.93
N PHE A 97 2.03 6.52 -1.89
CA PHE A 97 0.74 7.15 -1.56
C PHE A 97 0.86 8.37 -0.63
N SER A 98 2.06 8.85 -0.33
CA SER A 98 2.27 10.00 0.57
C SER A 98 1.85 11.35 -0.02
N MET A 99 1.85 11.48 -1.36
CA MET A 99 1.57 12.73 -2.08
C MET A 99 0.52 12.52 -3.18
N ARG A 100 -0.77 12.50 -2.81
CA ARG A 100 -1.86 12.18 -3.74
C ARG A 100 -1.96 13.11 -4.96
N GLN A 101 -1.65 14.38 -4.80
CA GLN A 101 -1.79 15.39 -5.86
C GLN A 101 -0.54 15.53 -6.76
N LYS A 102 0.50 14.72 -6.53
CA LYS A 102 1.73 14.72 -7.30
C LYS A 102 1.89 13.38 -8.05
N TYR A 103 2.77 13.37 -9.04
CA TYR A 103 3.18 12.13 -9.69
C TYR A 103 3.83 11.16 -8.69
N CYS A 104 3.56 9.87 -8.84
CA CYS A 104 3.94 8.82 -7.90
C CYS A 104 5.46 8.76 -7.67
N ARG A 105 6.28 9.11 -8.68
CA ARG A 105 7.73 9.23 -8.56
C ARG A 105 8.17 10.19 -7.45
N ARG A 106 7.41 11.25 -7.17
CA ARG A 106 7.73 12.21 -6.11
C ARG A 106 7.57 11.58 -4.73
N GLY A 107 6.50 10.79 -4.54
CA GLY A 107 6.30 10.00 -3.33
C GLY A 107 7.34 8.89 -3.21
N PHE A 108 7.52 8.07 -4.25
CA PHE A 108 8.50 6.97 -4.25
C PHE A 108 9.93 7.46 -3.99
N GLY A 109 10.37 8.55 -4.63
CA GLY A 109 11.73 9.08 -4.48
C GLY A 109 12.09 9.48 -3.05
N THR A 110 11.11 9.72 -2.16
CA THR A 110 11.37 9.93 -0.73
C THR A 110 11.91 8.69 -0.01
N LEU A 111 11.95 7.51 -0.66
CA LEU A 111 12.68 6.34 -0.17
C LEU A 111 14.20 6.47 -0.31
N LEU A 112 14.67 7.41 -1.13
CA LEU A 112 16.07 7.52 -1.54
C LEU A 112 16.70 8.78 -0.93
N PRO A 113 18.00 8.73 -0.57
CA PRO A 113 18.76 9.90 -0.15
C PRO A 113 18.70 11.02 -1.19
N PRO A 114 18.81 12.30 -0.76
CA PRO A 114 18.64 13.43 -1.67
C PRO A 114 19.72 13.55 -2.76
N GLU A 115 20.91 13.00 -2.52
CA GLU A 115 22.10 13.16 -3.37
C GLU A 115 21.90 12.69 -4.82
N ASP A 116 21.25 11.53 -5.01
CA ASP A 116 21.03 10.91 -6.32
C ASP A 116 19.58 10.48 -6.54
N ARG A 117 18.66 11.04 -5.74
CA ARG A 117 17.23 10.69 -5.72
C ARG A 117 16.61 10.66 -7.10
N GLU A 118 16.80 11.72 -7.90
CA GLU A 118 16.10 11.86 -9.18
C GLU A 118 16.58 10.80 -10.18
N ASP A 119 17.89 10.64 -10.34
CA ASP A 119 18.51 9.68 -11.24
C ASP A 119 18.16 8.24 -10.87
N VAL A 120 18.27 7.89 -9.58
CA VAL A 120 17.94 6.54 -9.10
C VAL A 120 16.44 6.29 -9.24
N THR A 121 15.58 7.25 -8.90
CA THR A 121 14.13 7.11 -9.10
C THR A 121 13.82 6.81 -10.57
N GLN A 122 14.36 7.59 -11.50
CA GLN A 122 14.12 7.40 -12.93
C GLN A 122 14.56 6.00 -13.38
N LYS A 123 15.77 5.55 -13.00
CA LYS A 123 16.29 4.22 -13.32
C LYS A 123 15.39 3.10 -12.76
N LEU A 124 14.93 3.23 -11.53
CA LEU A 124 14.06 2.21 -10.91
C LEU A 124 12.69 2.15 -11.58
N PHE A 125 12.09 3.29 -11.94
CA PHE A 125 10.81 3.30 -12.68
C PHE A 125 10.94 2.68 -14.07
N GLN A 126 12.04 2.95 -14.78
CA GLN A 126 12.34 2.31 -16.07
C GLN A 126 12.47 0.80 -15.93
N ARG A 127 13.25 0.32 -14.95
CA ARG A 127 13.43 -1.12 -14.67
C ARG A 127 12.13 -1.81 -14.25
N ALA A 128 11.26 -1.12 -13.50
CA ALA A 128 9.96 -1.63 -13.10
C ALA A 128 8.91 -1.54 -14.23
N GLU A 129 9.26 -0.94 -15.38
CA GLU A 129 8.36 -0.65 -16.50
C GLU A 129 7.09 0.07 -16.05
N VAL A 130 7.24 1.08 -15.19
CA VAL A 130 6.14 1.90 -14.68
C VAL A 130 6.32 3.32 -15.17
N GLN A 131 5.24 3.91 -15.69
CA GLN A 131 5.23 5.32 -16.04
C GLN A 131 5.31 6.19 -14.78
N ASP A 132 6.33 7.03 -14.70
CA ASP A 132 6.69 7.81 -13.53
C ASP A 132 5.79 9.06 -13.33
N THR A 133 5.04 9.45 -14.36
CA THR A 133 4.05 10.54 -14.35
C THR A 133 2.65 10.10 -13.93
N LEU A 134 2.41 8.81 -13.64
CA LEU A 134 1.13 8.38 -13.08
C LEU A 134 0.95 8.97 -11.68
N ARG A 135 -0.29 9.27 -11.28
CA ARG A 135 -0.63 9.56 -9.89
C ARG A 135 -0.73 8.27 -9.10
N SER A 136 -0.55 8.36 -7.79
CA SER A 136 -0.52 7.17 -6.92
C SER A 136 -1.78 6.31 -7.00
N PHE A 137 -2.96 6.92 -7.14
CA PHE A 137 -4.22 6.19 -7.24
C PHE A 137 -4.46 5.51 -8.61
N GLU A 138 -3.69 5.86 -9.63
CA GLU A 138 -3.74 5.25 -10.97
C GLU A 138 -2.88 3.98 -11.05
N LEU A 139 -2.01 3.74 -10.06
CA LEU A 139 -1.16 2.56 -10.02
C LEU A 139 -1.97 1.30 -9.68
N THR A 140 -1.75 0.27 -10.48
CA THR A 140 -2.18 -1.10 -10.19
C THR A 140 -1.40 -1.69 -9.03
N VAL A 141 -1.91 -2.78 -8.46
CA VAL A 141 -1.20 -3.52 -7.40
C VAL A 141 0.11 -4.08 -7.95
N GLU A 142 0.07 -4.61 -9.16
CA GLU A 142 1.18 -5.21 -9.88
C GLU A 142 2.30 -4.19 -10.12
N GLN A 143 1.97 -2.96 -10.56
CA GLN A 143 2.96 -1.89 -10.71
C GLN A 143 3.59 -1.48 -9.37
N CYS A 144 2.81 -1.42 -8.29
CA CYS A 144 3.35 -1.13 -6.95
C CYS A 144 4.31 -2.25 -6.49
N LEU A 145 4.02 -3.50 -6.81
CA LEU A 145 4.86 -4.64 -6.47
C LEU A 145 6.16 -4.67 -7.28
N ARG A 146 6.11 -4.42 -8.59
CA ARG A 146 7.33 -4.27 -9.41
C ARG A 146 8.25 -3.16 -8.90
N LEU A 147 7.67 -2.02 -8.49
CA LEU A 147 8.43 -0.94 -7.85
C LEU A 147 9.07 -1.38 -6.52
N ALA A 148 8.38 -2.23 -5.74
CA ALA A 148 8.94 -2.78 -4.51
C ALA A 148 10.04 -3.82 -4.77
N GLU A 149 9.94 -4.59 -5.86
CA GLU A 149 10.94 -5.57 -6.28
C GLU A 149 12.24 -4.87 -6.68
N VAL A 150 12.18 -3.89 -7.59
CA VAL A 150 13.38 -3.15 -8.01
C VAL A 150 13.99 -2.35 -6.85
N TYR A 151 13.17 -1.86 -5.91
CA TYR A 151 13.67 -1.23 -4.69
C TYR A 151 14.36 -2.24 -3.78
N SER A 152 13.82 -3.46 -3.63
CA SER A 152 14.46 -4.54 -2.88
C SER A 152 15.84 -4.87 -3.42
N GLU A 153 15.97 -5.00 -4.74
CA GLU A 153 17.24 -5.25 -5.42
C GLU A 153 18.21 -4.09 -5.24
N HIS A 154 17.71 -2.86 -5.30
CA HIS A 154 18.52 -1.68 -5.04
C HIS A 154 19.10 -1.69 -3.62
N LEU A 155 18.34 -2.10 -2.61
CA LEU A 155 18.84 -2.25 -1.24
C LEU A 155 19.92 -3.31 -1.10
N VAL A 156 19.94 -4.36 -1.94
CA VAL A 156 21.03 -5.33 -1.96
C VAL A 156 22.32 -4.68 -2.44
N THR A 157 22.24 -3.82 -3.46
CA THR A 157 23.40 -3.09 -3.98
C THR A 157 23.83 -1.92 -3.09
N ARG A 158 22.90 -1.33 -2.34
CA ARG A 158 23.10 -0.16 -1.49
C ARG A 158 22.39 -0.32 -0.14
N PRO A 159 22.94 -1.15 0.77
CA PRO A 159 22.31 -1.45 2.05
C PRO A 159 22.12 -0.22 2.94
N GLU A 160 22.95 0.81 2.79
CA GLU A 160 22.88 2.06 3.55
C GLU A 160 21.54 2.81 3.34
N VAL A 161 20.92 2.65 2.17
CA VAL A 161 19.62 3.25 1.85
C VAL A 161 18.49 2.68 2.72
N ALA A 162 18.63 1.46 3.23
CA ALA A 162 17.60 0.84 4.07
C ALA A 162 17.36 1.61 5.38
N ALA A 163 18.42 2.23 5.91
CA ALA A 163 18.39 3.04 7.14
C ALA A 163 17.92 4.48 6.91
N TYR A 164 17.85 4.94 5.65
CA TYR A 164 17.41 6.30 5.34
C TYR A 164 15.96 6.52 5.78
N ASP A 165 15.72 7.63 6.49
CA ASP A 165 14.39 8.09 6.85
C ASP A 165 14.20 9.54 6.41
N TYR A 166 13.35 9.74 5.40
CA TYR A 166 12.99 11.05 4.88
C TYR A 166 12.33 11.97 5.91
N ARG A 167 11.71 11.41 6.95
CA ARG A 167 11.03 12.14 8.03
C ARG A 167 11.91 12.32 9.26
N ALA A 168 13.11 11.77 9.28
CA ALA A 168 14.05 12.07 10.35
C ALA A 168 14.29 13.59 10.40
N PRO A 169 14.46 14.17 11.60
CA PRO A 169 14.87 15.57 11.72
C PRO A 169 16.11 15.80 10.88
N LYS A 170 16.09 16.79 9.98
CA LYS A 170 17.32 17.35 9.43
C LYS A 170 18.01 18.00 10.63
N ASN A 171 19.02 17.36 11.19
CA ASN A 171 19.52 17.63 12.56
C ASN A 171 19.52 19.11 12.97
N ALA A 172 19.13 19.33 14.23
CA ALA A 172 19.49 20.52 14.98
C ALA A 172 20.99 20.78 14.79
N GLU A 173 21.30 21.95 14.25
CA GLU A 173 22.67 22.41 14.08
C GLU A 173 23.37 22.44 15.44
N VAL A 174 24.60 21.94 15.42
CA VAL A 174 25.60 21.99 16.48
C VAL A 174 25.82 23.46 16.87
N LEU A 175 25.60 23.78 18.15
CA LEU A 175 26.22 24.93 18.81
C LEU A 175 27.53 24.49 19.46
#